data_AF-A0A916XAX9-F1
#
_entry.id   AF-A0A916XAX9-F1
#
_cell.length_a   1.000
_cell.length_b   1.000
_cell.length_c   1.000
_cell.angle_alpha   90.00
_cell.angle_beta   90.00
_cell.angle_gamma   90.00
#
_symmetry.space_group_name_H-M   'P 1'
#
loop_
_entity.id
_entity.type
_entity.pdbx_description
1 polymer ?
#
loop_
_entity_poly.entity_id
_entity_poly.type
_entity_poly.pdbx_seq_one_letter_code
_entity_poly.pdbx_strand_id
1 'polypeptide(L)'
;MSYINFKAVTTLESTHDIFVNAENIKYIEVSHRRQIGKSLIHMIGTTDMIAVDTEFQEIPGILPILTRENLPNVSGGPDYEGSIVYVNPVHANTVTPIKEMYVVRFNDGSELMLRSRPAFLARQPQSKVASVEYS
;
A
#
# COMPACT_ATOMS: atom_id res chain seq x y z
N MET A 1 -1.10 14.17 -15.08
CA MET A 1 -0.22 14.16 -13.91
C MET A 1 -0.87 14.89 -12.76
N SER A 2 -1.48 14.13 -11.85
CA SER A 2 -2.09 14.66 -10.63
C SER A 2 -1.11 14.56 -9.47
N TYR A 3 -0.79 15.69 -8.85
CA TYR A 3 0.02 15.76 -7.64
C TYR A 3 -0.87 15.86 -6.41
N ILE A 4 -0.49 15.17 -5.35
CA ILE A 4 -1.18 15.20 -4.07
C ILE A 4 -0.22 15.78 -3.04
N ASN A 5 -0.73 16.74 -2.29
CA ASN A 5 0.00 17.36 -1.21
C ASN A 5 -0.18 16.52 0.06
N PHE A 6 0.94 16.13 0.66
CA PHE A 6 1.01 15.47 1.95
C PHE A 6 1.87 16.29 2.91
N LYS A 7 1.52 16.30 4.19
CA LYS A 7 2.36 16.92 5.21
C LYS A 7 3.53 15.99 5.55
N ALA A 8 4.77 16.46 5.41
CA ALA A 8 5.95 15.70 5.80
C ALA A 8 5.98 15.42 7.31
N VAL A 9 6.45 14.22 7.70
CA VAL A 9 6.86 13.96 9.08
C VAL A 9 8.34 14.31 9.23
N THR A 10 8.65 15.60 9.31
CA THR A 10 9.93 16.07 9.87
C THR A 10 9.65 16.69 11.23
N THR A 11 10.57 16.52 12.18
CA THR A 11 10.49 16.94 13.59
C THR A 11 9.75 18.26 13.83
N LEU A 12 9.07 18.36 14.99
CA LEU A 12 8.07 19.34 15.50
C LEU A 12 8.01 20.81 14.98
N GLU A 13 8.95 21.29 14.17
CA GLU A 13 9.07 22.69 13.76
C GLU A 13 9.19 22.91 12.25
N SER A 14 9.06 21.86 11.41
CA SER A 14 9.05 22.05 9.95
C SER A 14 7.95 21.20 9.31
N THR A 15 6.83 21.84 8.96
CA THR A 15 5.80 21.29 8.07
C THR A 15 6.15 21.73 6.65
N HIS A 16 6.96 20.95 5.96
CA HIS A 16 7.11 21.12 4.52
C HIS A 16 6.07 20.23 3.83
N ASP A 17 5.35 20.83 2.88
CA ASP A 17 4.43 20.13 2.00
C ASP A 17 5.23 19.26 1.02
N ILE A 18 4.85 17.98 0.90
CA ILE A 18 5.41 17.04 -0.06
C ILE A 18 4.40 16.85 -1.17
N PHE A 19 4.81 17.21 -2.39
CA PHE A 19 4.03 16.94 -3.59
C PHE A 19 4.42 15.60 -4.17
N VAL A 20 3.51 14.64 -4.09
CA VAL A 20 3.72 13.29 -4.61
C VAL A 20 2.90 13.12 -5.88
N ASN A 21 3.51 12.60 -6.94
CA ASN A 21 2.76 12.21 -8.13
C ASN A 21 1.92 10.96 -7.80
N ALA A 22 0.60 11.11 -7.78
CA ALA A 22 -0.34 10.04 -7.45
C ALA A 22 -0.21 8.84 -8.39
N GLU A 23 0.13 9.08 -9.66
CA GLU A 23 0.31 8.05 -10.68
C GLU A 23 1.50 7.15 -10.36
N ASN A 24 2.45 7.57 -9.53
CA ASN A 24 3.64 6.79 -9.18
C ASN A 24 3.51 6.06 -7.84
N ILE A 25 2.41 6.24 -7.10
CA ILE A 25 2.21 5.55 -5.81
C ILE A 25 1.89 4.08 -6.06
N LYS A 26 2.71 3.15 -5.56
CA LYS A 26 2.48 1.70 -5.56
C LYS A 26 1.50 1.28 -4.48
N TYR A 27 1.79 1.69 -3.26
CA TYR A 27 0.94 1.44 -2.11
C TYR A 27 1.27 2.40 -0.96
N ILE A 28 0.35 2.53 -0.01
CA ILE A 28 0.53 3.31 1.22
C ILE A 28 0.32 2.39 2.43
N GLU A 29 1.31 2.28 3.29
CA GLU A 29 1.18 1.59 4.58
C GLU A 29 0.68 2.58 5.64
N VAL A 30 -0.35 2.19 6.38
CA VAL A 30 -0.88 3.02 7.47
C VAL A 30 -0.59 2.34 8.80
N SER A 31 0.28 2.96 9.60
CA SER A 31 0.68 2.41 10.89
C SER A 31 -0.45 2.53 11.92
N HIS A 32 -0.68 1.48 12.71
CA HIS A 32 -1.69 1.51 13.77
C HIS A 32 -1.21 2.24 15.03
N ARG A 33 -2.20 2.64 15.86
CA ARG A 33 -2.28 3.40 17.13
C ARG A 33 -1.05 3.79 17.99
N ARG A 34 0.16 3.28 17.79
CA ARG A 34 1.38 3.71 18.52
C ARG A 34 2.29 4.64 17.71
N GLN A 35 2.06 4.75 16.40
CA GLN A 35 2.59 5.81 15.54
C GLN A 35 1.45 6.65 14.97
N ILE A 36 0.60 7.18 15.86
CA ILE A 36 -0.58 8.00 15.49
C ILE A 36 -0.14 9.09 14.49
N GLY A 37 -0.81 9.13 13.33
CA GLY A 37 -0.59 10.12 12.27
C GLY A 37 0.33 9.69 11.13
N LYS A 38 1.14 8.64 11.27
CA LYS A 38 2.20 8.36 10.26
C LYS A 38 1.82 7.29 9.24
N SER A 39 1.82 7.67 7.97
CA SER A 39 1.71 6.77 6.82
C SER A 39 3.03 6.73 6.03
N LEU A 40 3.33 5.61 5.40
CA LEU A 40 4.49 5.45 4.51
C LEU A 40 4.00 5.31 3.07
N ILE A 41 4.47 6.18 2.18
CA ILE A 41 4.16 6.14 0.76
C ILE A 41 5.29 5.42 0.03
N HIS A 42 4.94 4.38 -0.74
CA HIS A 42 5.86 3.61 -1.56
C HIS A 42 5.66 3.94 -3.04
N MET A 43 6.72 4.36 -3.73
CA MET A 43 6.66 4.87 -5.10
C MET A 43 7.30 3.89 -6.11
N ILE A 44 6.77 3.85 -7.33
CA ILE A 44 7.24 2.97 -8.40
C ILE A 44 8.67 3.37 -8.79
N GLY A 45 9.56 2.38 -8.92
CA GLY A 45 10.95 2.62 -9.33
C GLY A 45 11.84 3.23 -8.25
N THR A 46 11.36 3.38 -7.01
CA THR A 46 12.17 3.81 -5.87
C THR A 46 12.14 2.77 -4.76
N THR A 47 13.27 2.62 -4.06
CA THR A 47 13.38 1.86 -2.81
C THR A 47 13.00 2.69 -1.60
N ASP A 48 13.15 4.02 -1.70
CA ASP A 48 12.87 4.94 -0.61
C ASP A 48 11.36 5.07 -0.37
N MET A 49 11.02 5.22 0.91
CA MET A 49 9.66 5.43 1.39
C MET A 49 9.52 6.86 1.92
N ILE A 50 8.37 7.47 1.70
CA ILE A 50 8.10 8.83 2.18
C ILE A 50 7.18 8.75 3.39
N ALA A 51 7.66 9.21 4.55
CA ALA A 51 6.85 9.31 5.76
C ALA A 51 6.00 10.59 5.74
N VAL A 52 4.68 10.43 5.87
CA VAL A 52 3.70 11.52 5.82
C VAL A 52 2.76 11.49 7.01
N ASP A 53 2.29 12.66 7.43
CA ASP A 53 1.27 12.82 8.45
C ASP A 53 -0.10 12.73 7.77
N THR A 54 -0.68 11.53 7.74
CA THR A 54 -1.94 11.25 7.06
C THR A 54 -2.69 10.15 7.79
N GLU A 55 -3.95 10.43 8.11
CA GLU A 55 -4.82 9.45 8.75
C GLU A 55 -5.40 8.45 7.73
N PHE A 56 -5.54 7.19 8.17
CA PHE A 56 -6.16 6.10 7.41
C PHE A 56 -7.48 6.50 6.75
N GLN A 57 -8.31 7.30 7.44
CA GLN A 57 -9.68 7.62 7.00
C GLN A 57 -9.70 8.58 5.80
N GLU A 58 -8.63 9.33 5.57
CA GLU A 58 -8.56 10.35 4.52
C GLU A 58 -8.12 9.78 3.17
N ILE A 59 -7.35 8.68 3.18
CA ILE A 59 -6.76 8.09 1.96
C ILE A 59 -7.79 7.76 0.88
N PRO A 60 -8.95 7.12 1.16
CA PRO A 60 -9.93 6.82 0.12
C PRO A 60 -10.51 8.07 -0.57
N GLY A 61 -10.59 9.20 0.15
CA GLY A 61 -11.09 10.46 -0.41
C GLY A 61 -10.04 11.16 -1.29
N ILE A 62 -8.77 11.08 -0.90
CA ILE A 62 -7.64 11.70 -1.59
C ILE A 62 -7.19 10.86 -2.80
N LEU A 63 -7.25 9.52 -2.65
CA LEU A 63 -6.72 8.53 -3.59
C LEU A 63 -7.73 7.39 -3.81
N PRO A 64 -8.84 7.66 -4.53
CA PRO A 64 -9.93 6.70 -4.70
C PRO A 64 -9.55 5.46 -5.53
N ILE A 65 -8.45 5.53 -6.29
CA ILE A 65 -7.92 4.40 -7.06
C ILE A 65 -7.30 3.33 -6.17
N LEU A 66 -6.85 3.71 -4.96
CA LEU A 66 -6.24 2.76 -4.05
C LEU A 66 -7.29 1.86 -3.41
N THR A 67 -6.95 0.58 -3.28
CA THR A 67 -7.81 -0.41 -2.64
C THR A 67 -7.26 -0.79 -1.28
N ARG A 68 -8.12 -0.78 -0.26
CA ARG A 68 -7.78 -1.17 1.10
C ARG A 68 -7.55 -2.69 1.16
N GLU A 69 -6.39 -3.10 1.63
CA GLU A 69 -5.98 -4.49 1.83
C GLU A 69 -5.42 -4.69 3.25
N ASN A 70 -5.26 -5.95 3.66
CA ASN A 70 -4.73 -6.31 4.97
C ASN A 70 -3.33 -6.93 4.83
N LEU A 71 -2.37 -6.41 5.59
CA LEU A 71 -1.03 -7.00 5.70
C LEU A 71 -1.07 -8.31 6.51
N PRO A 72 -0.15 -9.26 6.24
CA PRO A 72 0.03 -10.43 7.10
C PRO A 72 0.40 -10.00 8.52
N ASN A 73 -0.10 -10.72 9.52
CA ASN A 73 0.34 -10.54 10.90
C ASN A 73 1.79 -11.03 10.98
N VAL A 74 2.77 -10.15 10.80
CA VAL A 74 4.16 -10.47 11.10
C VAL A 74 4.23 -10.66 12.62
N SER A 75 4.63 -11.85 13.05
CA SER A 75 4.70 -12.26 14.46
C SER A 75 5.43 -11.22 15.31
N GLY A 76 4.68 -10.31 15.94
CA GLY A 76 5.22 -9.14 16.61
C GLY A 76 4.32 -8.59 17.71
N GLY A 77 3.48 -9.41 18.31
CA GLY A 77 2.66 -9.04 19.47
C GLY A 77 1.23 -8.55 19.14
N PRO A 78 0.36 -8.46 20.16
CA PRO A 78 -1.07 -8.15 20.02
C PRO A 78 -1.38 -6.75 19.44
N ASP A 79 -0.35 -5.93 19.20
CA ASP A 79 -0.48 -4.59 18.63
C ASP A 79 -0.35 -4.54 17.09
N TYR A 80 0.02 -5.64 16.43
CA TYR A 80 0.18 -5.73 14.96
C TYR A 80 -1.06 -6.28 14.25
N GLU A 81 -2.09 -6.69 14.99
CA GLU A 81 -3.37 -7.11 14.41
C GLU A 81 -4.05 -5.90 13.74
N GLY A 82 -3.93 -5.80 12.42
CA GLY A 82 -4.69 -4.80 11.63
C GLY A 82 -3.87 -3.70 10.97
N SER A 83 -2.61 -3.96 10.59
CA SER A 83 -1.90 -3.04 9.68
C SER A 83 -2.59 -3.03 8.31
N ILE A 84 -3.04 -1.84 7.91
CA ILE A 84 -3.80 -1.62 6.68
C ILE A 84 -2.85 -1.09 5.62
N VAL A 85 -2.99 -1.61 4.40
CA VAL A 85 -2.27 -1.09 3.24
C VAL A 85 -3.26 -0.70 2.17
N TYR A 86 -2.99 0.41 1.49
CA TYR A 86 -3.77 0.88 0.34
C TYR A 86 -2.96 0.63 -0.91
N VAL A 87 -3.38 -0.34 -1.73
CA VAL A 87 -2.63 -0.79 -2.91
C VAL A 87 -3.16 -0.14 -4.17
N ASN A 88 -2.26 0.31 -5.04
CA ASN A 88 -2.60 0.81 -6.36
C ASN A 88 -2.66 -0.35 -7.37
N PRO A 89 -3.85 -0.73 -7.86
CA PRO A 89 -4.00 -1.85 -8.78
C PRO A 89 -3.39 -1.58 -10.17
N VAL A 90 -3.14 -0.33 -10.55
CA VAL A 90 -2.49 0.01 -11.83
C VAL A 90 -1.07 -0.53 -11.90
N HIS A 91 -0.37 -0.50 -10.75
CA HIS A 91 1.00 -0.98 -10.66
C HIS A 91 1.10 -2.47 -10.34
N ALA A 92 0.00 -3.11 -9.96
CA ALA A 92 -0.03 -4.55 -9.76
C ALA A 92 0.09 -5.27 -11.12
N ASN A 93 1.18 -6.02 -11.27
CA ASN A 93 1.48 -6.81 -12.46
C ASN A 93 0.88 -8.21 -12.31
N THR A 94 1.28 -8.94 -11.27
CA THR A 94 0.81 -10.29 -10.99
C THR A 94 0.44 -10.45 -9.51
N VAL A 95 -0.54 -11.30 -9.24
CA VAL A 95 -0.82 -11.76 -7.88
C VAL A 95 -0.70 -13.28 -7.84
N THR A 96 0.17 -13.77 -6.95
CA THR A 96 0.46 -15.20 -6.78
C THR A 96 0.03 -15.64 -5.38
N PRO A 97 -0.91 -16.59 -5.24
CA PRO A 97 -1.20 -17.19 -3.94
C PRO A 97 -0.02 -18.05 -3.49
N ILE A 98 0.40 -17.89 -2.23
CA ILE A 98 1.46 -18.69 -1.59
C ILE A 98 0.96 -19.13 -0.21
N LYS A 99 0.57 -20.40 -0.09
CA LYS A 99 -0.02 -20.98 1.13
C LYS A 99 -1.21 -20.13 1.63
N GLU A 100 -1.07 -19.48 2.79
CA GLU A 100 -2.09 -18.65 3.45
C GLU A 100 -1.97 -17.15 3.11
N MET A 101 -1.17 -16.79 2.10
CA MET A 101 -0.88 -15.41 1.73
C MET A 101 -0.96 -15.19 0.22
N TYR A 102 -0.92 -13.93 -0.19
CA TYR A 102 -0.87 -13.50 -1.58
C TYR A 102 0.33 -12.58 -1.78
N VAL A 103 1.15 -12.84 -2.79
CA VAL A 103 2.24 -11.94 -3.20
C VAL A 103 1.77 -11.13 -4.39
N VAL A 104 1.73 -9.81 -4.22
CA VAL A 104 1.49 -8.83 -5.28
C VAL A 104 2.86 -8.39 -5.79
N ARG A 105 3.16 -8.68 -7.06
CA ARG A 105 4.35 -8.16 -7.73
C ARG A 105 3.99 -6.93 -8.55
N PHE A 106 4.74 -5.86 -8.37
CA PHE A 106 4.53 -4.58 -9.06
C PHE A 106 5.32 -4.51 -10.38
N ASN A 107 5.00 -3.50 -11.21
CA ASN A 107 5.65 -3.26 -12.50
C ASN A 107 7.15 -2.99 -12.40
N ASP A 108 7.65 -2.52 -11.24
CA ASP A 108 9.08 -2.31 -10.99
C ASP A 108 9.79 -3.56 -10.42
N GLY A 109 9.09 -4.69 -10.33
CA GLY A 109 9.62 -5.94 -9.78
C GLY A 109 9.58 -6.04 -8.26
N SER A 110 9.21 -4.96 -7.54
CA SER A 110 9.01 -5.02 -6.09
C SER A 110 7.78 -5.86 -5.71
N GLU A 111 7.75 -6.35 -4.47
CA GLU A 111 6.72 -7.28 -3.99
C GLU A 111 6.08 -6.80 -2.69
N LEU A 112 4.78 -7.06 -2.54
CA LEU A 112 3.99 -6.84 -1.34
C LEU A 112 3.26 -8.12 -0.95
N MET A 113 3.39 -8.53 0.30
CA MET A 113 2.68 -9.68 0.84
C MET A 113 1.36 -9.24 1.49
N LEU A 114 0.27 -9.94 1.17
CA LEU A 114 -1.07 -9.70 1.72
C LEU A 114 -1.61 -10.96 2.39
N ARG A 115 -2.39 -10.77 3.46
CA ARG A 115 -3.00 -11.87 4.23
C ARG A 115 -4.18 -12.52 3.52
N SER A 116 -4.94 -11.72 2.79
CA SER A 116 -6.17 -12.13 2.13
C SER A 116 -6.05 -11.91 0.64
N ARG A 117 -6.92 -12.57 -0.12
CA ARG A 117 -7.06 -12.32 -1.56
C ARG A 117 -7.29 -10.82 -1.77
N PRO A 118 -6.46 -10.13 -2.56
CA PRO A 118 -6.61 -8.69 -2.72
C PRO A 118 -7.98 -8.33 -3.29
N ALA A 119 -8.67 -7.39 -2.66
CA ALA A 119 -9.99 -6.92 -3.05
C ALA A 119 -9.98 -6.30 -4.46
N PHE A 120 -8.87 -5.71 -4.89
CA PHE A 120 -8.76 -5.15 -6.24
C PHE A 120 -8.81 -6.22 -7.35
N LEU A 121 -8.57 -7.49 -7.04
CA LEU A 121 -8.71 -8.57 -8.03
C LEU A 121 -10.17 -8.78 -8.45
N ALA A 122 -11.15 -8.44 -7.60
CA ALA A 122 -12.56 -8.47 -7.99
C ALA A 122 -12.91 -7.38 -9.02
N ARG A 123 -12.02 -6.39 -9.21
CA ARG A 123 -12.21 -5.23 -10.08
C ARG A 123 -11.32 -5.26 -11.32
N GLN A 124 -10.44 -6.27 -11.45
CA GLN A 124 -9.55 -6.42 -12.60
C GLN A 124 -10.07 -7.49 -13.59
N PRO A 125 -9.81 -7.32 -14.91
CA PRO A 125 -10.07 -8.39 -15.87
C PRO A 125 -9.25 -9.65 -15.50
N GLN A 126 -9.86 -10.83 -15.68
CA GLN A 126 -9.31 -12.13 -15.25
C GLN A 126 -7.88 -12.45 -15.72
N SER A 127 -7.37 -11.75 -16.75
CA SER A 127 -6.06 -11.98 -17.37
C SER A 127 -4.84 -11.62 -16.50
N LYS A 128 -5.01 -10.92 -15.37
CA LYS A 128 -3.90 -10.53 -14.47
C LYS A 128 -3.67 -11.47 -13.29
N VAL A 129 -4.50 -12.49 -13.11
CA VAL A 129 -4.34 -13.48 -12.03
C VAL A 129 -3.57 -14.66 -12.60
N ALA A 130 -2.35 -14.88 -12.10
CA ALA A 130 -1.64 -16.11 -12.39
C ALA A 130 -2.39 -17.26 -11.70
N SER A 131 -3.10 -18.08 -12.47
CA SER A 131 -3.70 -19.33 -12.01
C SER A 131 -2.58 -20.23 -11.50
N VAL A 132 -2.57 -20.57 -10.22
CA VAL A 132 -1.74 -21.67 -9.71
C VAL A 132 -2.61 -22.92 -9.75
N GLU A 133 -2.38 -23.77 -10.76
CA GLU A 133 -2.85 -25.14 -10.74
C GLU A 133 -2.02 -25.91 -9.70
N TYR A 134 -2.67 -26.45 -8.68
CA TYR A 134 -2.03 -27.39 -7.77
C TYR A 134 -1.87 -28.72 -8.53
N SER A 135 -0.64 -29.09 -8.86
CA SER A 135 -0.26 -30.45 -9.27
C SER A 135 -0.03 -31.32 -8.05
#